data_AF-A0AA90ZL57-F1
#
_entry.id   AF-A0AA90ZL57-F1
#
_cell.length_a   1.000
_cell.length_b   1.000
_cell.length_c   1.000
_cell.angle_alpha   90.00
_cell.angle_beta   90.00
_cell.angle_gamma   90.00
#
_symmetry.space_group_name_H-M   'P 1'
#
loop_
_entity.id
_entity.type
_entity.pdbx_description
1 polymer ?
#
loop_
_entity_poly.entity_id
_entity_poly.type
_entity_poly.pdbx_seq_one_letter_code
_entity_poly.pdbx_strand_id
1 'polypeptide(L)'
;MQPQAPPPPNEVFIRVGTTLYKVVDQPTINGGKVRKRIPWNMETLRQDYGKEFIKYVHKYDGFCTVPEHVNHRTVIDGFLNLYEPISHKPMKGDFPNIKKLLFHIFGEQYELGMDYLQLLYLRPVQKLPILLLVSEERNTGKTTFLNFLKALF
;
A
#
# COMPACT_ATOMS: atom_id res chain seq x y z
N MET A 1 37.21 -17.30 18.57
CA MET A 1 36.14 -16.38 18.18
C MET A 1 35.57 -16.89 16.87
N GLN A 2 34.37 -17.48 16.89
CA GLN A 2 33.73 -17.92 15.64
C GLN A 2 33.14 -16.69 14.92
N PRO A 3 33.25 -16.61 13.59
CA PRO A 3 32.66 -15.52 12.82
C PRO A 3 31.14 -15.54 13.00
N GLN A 4 30.59 -14.43 13.47
CA GLN A 4 29.15 -14.20 13.58
C GLN A 4 28.54 -14.36 12.18
N ALA A 5 27.56 -15.26 12.08
CA ALA A 5 26.88 -15.56 10.82
C ALA A 5 26.35 -14.25 10.19
N PRO A 6 26.48 -14.06 8.86
CA PRO A 6 25.83 -12.95 8.19
C PRO A 6 24.31 -12.99 8.46
N PRO A 7 23.64 -11.83 8.50
CA PRO A 7 22.20 -11.78 8.75
C PRO A 7 21.48 -12.73 7.78
N PRO A 8 20.55 -13.57 8.27
CA PRO A 8 19.80 -14.45 7.39
C PRO A 8 19.06 -13.58 6.35
N PRO A 9 19.18 -13.87 5.04
CA PRO A 9 18.70 -13.01 3.96
C PRO A 9 17.17 -12.77 3.97
N ASN A 10 16.43 -13.51 4.80
CA ASN A 10 14.97 -13.49 4.85
C ASN A 10 14.38 -12.82 6.09
N GLU A 11 15.20 -12.34 7.04
CA GLU A 11 14.69 -11.67 8.24
C GLU A 11 14.95 -10.16 8.22
N VAL A 12 13.88 -9.38 8.14
CA VAL A 12 13.95 -7.92 8.10
C VAL A 12 13.49 -7.36 9.44
N PHE A 13 14.43 -6.79 10.18
CA PHE A 13 14.13 -6.00 11.38
C PHE A 13 14.21 -4.51 11.06
N ILE A 14 13.33 -3.72 11.66
CA ILE A 14 13.35 -2.27 11.57
C ILE A 14 13.16 -1.68 12.96
N ARG A 15 13.70 -0.49 13.18
CA ARG A 15 13.45 0.30 14.38
C ARG A 15 12.72 1.57 13.98
N VAL A 16 11.60 1.86 14.63
CA VAL A 16 10.82 3.08 14.40
C VAL A 16 10.70 3.81 15.74
N GLY A 17 11.31 4.98 15.83
CA GLY A 17 11.52 5.68 17.10
C GLY A 17 12.32 4.81 18.09
N THR A 18 11.65 4.43 19.18
CA THR A 18 12.21 3.59 20.26
C THR A 18 11.85 2.11 20.12
N THR A 19 10.95 1.75 19.21
CA THR A 19 10.39 0.40 19.13
C THR A 19 11.04 -0.41 18.02
N LEU A 20 11.45 -1.63 18.34
CA LEU A 20 11.95 -2.62 17.38
C LEU A 20 10.76 -3.40 16.81
N TYR A 21 10.80 -3.69 15.51
CA TYR A 21 9.81 -4.52 14.83
C TYR A 21 10.50 -5.61 14.01
N LYS A 22 9.91 -6.80 13.98
CA LYS A 22 10.19 -7.84 12.99
C LYS A 22 9.16 -7.73 11.87
N VAL A 23 9.62 -7.62 10.63
CA VAL A 23 8.75 -7.61 9.44
C VAL A 23 8.56 -9.05 8.99
N VAL A 24 7.30 -9.50 8.97
CA VAL A 24 6.94 -10.89 8.68
C VAL A 24 5.81 -10.96 7.68
N ASP A 25 5.79 -12.02 6.87
CA ASP A 25 4.64 -12.34 6.02
C ASP A 25 3.75 -13.35 6.75
N GLN A 26 2.73 -12.83 7.45
CA GLN A 26 1.83 -13.66 8.24
C GLN A 26 0.86 -14.43 7.32
N PRO A 27 0.78 -15.77 7.42
CA PRO A 27 -0.18 -16.55 6.64
C PRO A 27 -1.62 -16.22 7.04
N THR A 28 -2.51 -16.29 6.05
CA THR A 28 -3.96 -16.08 6.21
C THR A 28 -4.73 -17.37 5.96
N ILE A 29 -5.97 -17.45 6.46
CA ILE A 29 -6.84 -18.63 6.30
C ILE A 29 -7.09 -18.99 4.82
N ASN A 30 -7.00 -18.01 3.92
CA ASN A 30 -7.20 -18.20 2.48
C ASN A 30 -5.92 -18.66 1.74
N GLY A 31 -4.85 -19.01 2.45
CA GLY A 31 -3.58 -19.45 1.86
C GLY A 31 -2.67 -18.33 1.36
N GLY A 32 -3.13 -17.06 1.40
CA GLY A 32 -2.30 -15.88 1.14
C GLY A 32 -1.44 -15.49 2.33
N LYS A 33 -0.57 -14.48 2.15
CA LYS A 33 0.21 -13.88 3.23
C LYS A 33 -0.06 -12.37 3.30
N VAL A 34 -0.03 -11.82 4.51
CA VAL A 34 -0.13 -10.38 4.77
C VAL A 34 1.13 -9.93 5.47
N ARG A 35 1.81 -8.93 4.89
CA ARG A 35 3.00 -8.34 5.49
C ARG A 35 2.61 -7.58 6.77
N LYS A 36 3.24 -7.93 7.89
CA LYS A 36 3.02 -7.30 9.20
C LYS A 36 4.32 -6.90 9.86
N ARG A 37 4.21 -5.91 10.74
CA ARG A 37 5.28 -5.44 11.61
C ARG A 37 4.90 -5.82 13.03
N ILE A 38 5.58 -6.81 13.59
CA ILE A 38 5.30 -7.29 14.95
C ILE A 38 6.32 -6.64 15.89
N PRO A 39 5.89 -5.94 16.96
CA PRO A 39 6.81 -5.45 17.98
C PRO A 39 7.73 -6.57 18.46
N TRP A 40 9.02 -6.30 18.49
CA TRP A 40 10.04 -7.29 18.84
C TRP A 40 10.85 -6.83 20.05
N ASN A 41 11.30 -7.79 20.83
CA ASN A 41 12.08 -7.51 22.03
C ASN A 41 13.57 -7.32 21.67
N MET A 42 14.16 -6.24 22.19
CA MET A 42 15.57 -5.90 21.95
C MET A 42 16.53 -6.92 22.56
N GLU A 43 16.21 -7.46 23.74
CA GLU A 43 17.05 -8.44 24.42
C GLU A 43 17.03 -9.78 23.69
N THR A 44 15.86 -10.22 23.20
CA THR A 44 15.76 -11.40 22.33
C THR A 44 16.60 -11.23 21.06
N LEU A 45 16.52 -10.07 20.39
CA LEU A 45 17.37 -9.79 19.22
C LEU A 45 18.88 -9.93 19.55
N ARG A 46 19.31 -9.45 20.72
CA ARG A 46 20.71 -9.55 21.16
C ARG A 46 21.11 -10.98 21.50
N GLN A 47 20.21 -11.77 22.07
CA GLN A 47 20.45 -13.19 22.36
C GLN A 47 20.58 -14.01 21.08
N ASP A 48 19.71 -13.74 20.10
CA ASP A 48 19.66 -14.49 18.83
C ASP A 48 20.80 -14.11 17.87
N TYR A 49 21.14 -12.82 17.78
CA TYR A 49 22.07 -12.31 16.76
C TYR A 49 23.31 -11.58 17.31
N GLY A 50 23.40 -11.40 18.63
CA GLY A 50 24.49 -10.68 19.28
C GLY A 50 24.23 -9.17 19.42
N LYS A 51 24.97 -8.53 20.34
CA LYS A 51 24.81 -7.10 20.70
C LYS A 51 25.05 -6.14 19.54
N GLU A 52 25.92 -6.52 18.60
CA GLU A 52 26.33 -5.69 17.48
C GLU A 52 25.29 -5.67 16.33
N PHE A 53 24.35 -6.62 16.32
CA PHE A 53 23.37 -6.76 15.24
C PHE A 53 22.51 -5.51 15.06
N ILE A 54 22.24 -4.78 16.15
CA ILE A 54 21.43 -3.56 16.13
C ILE A 54 21.99 -2.47 15.18
N LYS A 55 23.30 -2.50 14.88
CA LYS A 55 23.95 -1.57 13.94
C LYS A 55 23.47 -1.75 12.50
N TYR A 56 22.94 -2.93 12.16
CA TYR A 56 22.42 -3.25 10.84
C TYR A 56 20.91 -3.06 10.72
N VAL A 57 20.22 -2.80 11.84
CA VAL A 57 18.77 -2.55 11.85
C VAL A 57 18.51 -1.11 11.41
N HIS A 58 17.82 -0.95 10.28
CA HIS A 58 17.47 0.38 9.78
C HIS A 58 16.58 1.13 10.79
N LYS A 59 16.89 2.41 11.01
CA LYS A 59 16.18 3.28 11.96
C LYS A 59 15.38 4.34 11.21
N TYR A 60 14.11 4.45 11.55
CA TYR A 60 13.20 5.52 11.16
C TYR A 60 12.81 6.34 12.39
N ASP A 61 12.51 7.61 12.20
CA ASP A 61 12.08 8.50 13.28
C ASP A 61 10.62 8.26 13.67
N GLY A 62 9.80 7.82 12.72
CA GLY A 62 8.40 7.49 12.94
C GLY A 62 7.76 6.83 11.73
N PHE A 63 6.43 6.67 11.79
CA PHE A 63 5.61 6.30 10.65
C PHE A 63 4.96 7.55 10.04
N CYS A 64 4.75 7.53 8.73
CA CYS A 64 3.91 8.51 8.04
C CYS A 64 2.98 7.80 7.05
N THR A 65 1.96 8.51 6.55
CA THR A 65 1.11 8.02 5.46
C THR A 65 0.99 9.13 4.43
N VAL A 66 1.83 9.05 3.40
CA VAL A 66 1.83 10.01 2.29
C VAL A 66 1.51 9.25 1.02
N PRO A 67 0.30 9.39 0.47
CA PRO A 67 -0.09 8.64 -0.71
C PRO A 67 0.56 9.22 -1.97
N GLU A 68 1.19 8.34 -2.75
CA GLU A 68 1.80 8.66 -4.04
C GLU A 68 1.85 7.38 -4.88
N HIS A 69 1.05 7.31 -5.95
CA HIS A 69 0.87 6.09 -6.74
C HIS A 69 1.95 5.89 -7.79
N VAL A 70 2.37 6.98 -8.45
CA VAL A 70 3.31 6.92 -9.59
C VAL A 70 4.76 6.91 -9.11
N ASN A 71 5.11 7.77 -8.15
CA ASN A 71 6.48 7.96 -7.66
C ASN A 71 6.59 7.57 -6.19
N HIS A 72 6.03 6.42 -5.83
CA HIS A 72 5.98 5.96 -4.44
C HIS A 72 7.36 6.02 -3.77
N ARG A 73 7.40 6.62 -2.57
CA ARG A 73 8.57 6.62 -1.69
C ARG A 73 8.26 5.90 -0.40
N THR A 74 9.06 4.87 -0.13
CA THR A 74 8.96 4.08 1.11
C THR A 74 9.50 4.86 2.32
N VAL A 75 10.40 5.82 2.10
CA VAL A 75 10.99 6.65 3.16
C VAL A 75 10.85 8.12 2.79
N ILE A 76 10.35 8.94 3.72
CA ILE A 76 10.12 10.38 3.55
C ILE A 76 10.67 11.08 4.79
N ASP A 77 11.71 11.90 4.60
CA ASP A 77 12.33 12.72 5.66
C ASP A 77 12.64 11.93 6.96
N GLY A 78 13.11 10.69 6.81
CA GLY A 78 13.44 9.80 7.95
C GLY A 78 12.26 8.98 8.51
N PHE A 79 11.04 9.18 8.00
CA PHE A 79 9.85 8.41 8.38
C PHE A 79 9.59 7.26 7.40
N LEU A 80 9.13 6.13 7.94
CA LEU A 80 8.68 4.99 7.14
C LEU A 80 7.24 5.21 6.68
N ASN A 81 7.03 5.24 5.37
CA ASN A 81 5.71 5.42 4.78
C ASN A 81 4.90 4.12 4.89
N LEU A 82 3.68 4.23 5.45
CA LEU A 82 2.72 3.14 5.57
C LEU A 82 1.87 2.97 4.31
N TYR A 83 1.85 3.98 3.44
CA TYR A 83 1.23 3.86 2.14
C TYR A 83 1.98 2.79 1.32
N GLU A 84 1.28 1.90 0.62
CA GLU A 84 1.90 0.88 -0.23
C GLU A 84 1.74 1.24 -1.70
N PRO A 85 2.75 0.94 -2.55
CA PRO A 85 2.65 1.21 -3.97
C PRO A 85 1.57 0.35 -4.62
N ILE A 86 0.90 0.89 -5.64
CA ILE A 86 -0.02 0.14 -6.48
C ILE A 86 0.79 -0.91 -7.27
N SER A 87 0.29 -2.15 -7.28
CA SER A 87 1.03 -3.31 -7.81
C SER A 87 1.08 -3.37 -9.35
N HIS A 88 0.14 -2.71 -10.02
CA HIS A 88 0.04 -2.67 -11.48
C HIS A 88 0.57 -1.35 -12.05
N LYS A 89 1.01 -1.38 -13.31
CA LYS A 89 1.54 -0.20 -14.03
C LYS A 89 0.59 0.23 -15.14
N PRO A 90 0.34 1.54 -15.32
CA PRO A 90 -0.44 2.03 -16.44
C PRO A 90 0.18 1.63 -17.78
N MET A 91 -0.66 1.25 -18.74
CA MET A 91 -0.25 0.91 -20.10
C MET A 91 -1.18 1.61 -21.10
N LYS A 92 -0.59 2.08 -22.21
CA LYS A 92 -1.37 2.63 -23.31
C LYS A 92 -2.10 1.49 -24.03
N GLY A 93 -3.39 1.68 -24.30
CA GLY A 93 -4.20 0.72 -25.04
C GLY A 93 -5.68 1.06 -24.97
N ASP A 94 -6.48 0.32 -25.73
CA ASP A 94 -7.94 0.43 -25.67
C ASP A 94 -8.49 -0.30 -24.43
N PHE A 95 -9.53 0.27 -23.85
CA PHE A 95 -10.19 -0.26 -22.65
C PHE A 95 -11.72 -0.32 -22.83
N PRO A 96 -12.23 -1.01 -23.86
CA PRO A 96 -13.64 -0.92 -24.27
C PRO A 96 -14.63 -1.30 -23.16
N ASN A 97 -14.29 -2.28 -22.32
CA ASN A 97 -15.16 -2.71 -21.22
C ASN A 97 -15.17 -1.71 -20.05
N ILE A 98 -14.02 -1.14 -19.71
CA ILE A 98 -13.93 -0.06 -18.70
C ILE A 98 -14.66 1.18 -19.22
N LYS A 99 -14.47 1.53 -20.49
CA LYS A 99 -15.16 2.65 -21.13
C LYS A 99 -16.67 2.48 -21.05
N LYS A 100 -17.21 1.31 -21.42
CA LYS A 100 -18.65 0.98 -21.26
C LYS A 100 -19.13 1.12 -19.81
N LEU A 101 -18.38 0.59 -18.84
CA LEU A 101 -18.71 0.71 -17.42
C LEU A 101 -18.78 2.17 -16.98
N LEU A 102 -17.79 2.98 -17.35
CA LEU A 102 -17.73 4.38 -16.95
C LEU A 102 -18.83 5.22 -17.63
N PHE A 103 -19.13 4.97 -18.91
CA PHE A 103 -20.29 5.58 -19.56
C PHE A 103 -21.61 5.18 -18.88
N HIS A 104 -21.75 3.92 -18.48
CA HIS A 104 -22.93 3.46 -17.76
C HIS A 104 -23.10 4.13 -16.39
N ILE A 105 -22.00 4.35 -15.66
CA ILE A 105 -22.02 4.94 -14.32
C ILE A 105 -22.20 6.45 -14.35
N PHE A 106 -21.49 7.15 -15.23
CA PHE A 106 -21.46 8.61 -15.26
C PHE A 106 -22.41 9.21 -16.30
N GLY A 107 -22.88 8.43 -17.29
CA GLY A 107 -23.80 8.91 -18.33
C GLY A 107 -23.24 10.13 -19.06
N GLU A 108 -24.04 11.21 -19.06
CA GLU A 108 -23.67 12.50 -19.65
C GLU A 108 -22.43 13.14 -18.97
N GLN A 109 -22.14 12.78 -17.73
CA GLN A 109 -20.99 13.27 -16.96
C GLN A 109 -19.73 12.41 -17.16
N TYR A 110 -19.66 11.61 -18.23
CA TYR A 110 -18.54 10.70 -18.50
C TYR A 110 -17.16 11.35 -18.39
N GLU A 111 -16.96 12.51 -19.04
CA GLU A 111 -15.67 13.22 -19.01
C GLU A 111 -15.30 13.67 -17.59
N LEU A 112 -16.27 14.17 -16.81
CA LEU A 112 -16.06 14.53 -15.41
C LEU A 112 -15.70 13.31 -14.56
N GLY A 113 -16.30 12.15 -14.84
CA GLY A 113 -15.96 10.88 -14.19
C GLY A 113 -14.54 10.41 -14.54
N MET A 114 -14.11 10.58 -15.78
CA MET A 114 -12.75 10.28 -16.22
C MET A 114 -11.73 11.19 -15.52
N ASP A 115 -11.98 12.49 -15.47
CA ASP A 115 -11.14 13.47 -14.76
C ASP A 115 -11.06 13.13 -13.27
N TYR A 116 -12.20 12.79 -12.65
CA TYR A 116 -12.26 12.38 -11.24
C TYR A 116 -11.34 11.17 -10.96
N LEU A 117 -11.44 10.11 -11.78
CA LEU A 117 -10.61 8.91 -11.63
C LEU A 117 -9.13 9.19 -11.90
N GLN A 118 -8.84 10.03 -12.90
CA GLN A 118 -7.46 10.45 -13.20
C GLN A 118 -6.86 11.22 -12.03
N LEU A 119 -7.61 12.14 -11.41
CA LEU A 119 -7.15 12.92 -10.26
C LEU A 119 -6.95 12.05 -9.02
N LEU A 120 -7.84 11.09 -8.76
CA LEU A 120 -7.60 10.09 -7.72
C LEU A 120 -6.29 9.34 -7.96
N TYR A 121 -5.97 9.02 -9.22
CA TYR A 121 -4.75 8.28 -9.56
C TYR A 121 -3.46 9.13 -9.51
N LEU A 122 -3.48 10.32 -10.12
CA LEU A 122 -2.30 11.17 -10.29
C LEU A 122 -2.06 12.12 -9.12
N ARG A 123 -3.11 12.44 -8.35
CA ARG A 123 -3.07 13.43 -7.26
C ARG A 123 -3.88 12.93 -6.05
N PRO A 124 -3.48 11.84 -5.40
CA PRO A 124 -4.27 11.18 -4.35
C PRO A 124 -4.50 12.02 -3.08
N VAL A 125 -3.77 13.12 -2.89
CA VAL A 125 -3.98 14.09 -1.80
C VAL A 125 -4.98 15.20 -2.15
N GLN A 126 -5.39 15.31 -3.43
CA GLN A 126 -6.32 16.32 -3.88
C GLN A 126 -7.72 16.02 -3.33
N LYS A 127 -8.32 16.99 -2.66
CA LYS A 127 -9.72 16.88 -2.21
C LYS A 127 -10.63 16.89 -3.45
N LEU A 128 -11.48 15.87 -3.55
CA LEU A 128 -12.49 15.74 -4.60
C LEU A 128 -13.89 15.65 -3.98
N PRO A 129 -14.95 15.97 -4.74
CA PRO A 129 -16.33 15.79 -4.28
C PRO A 129 -16.62 14.32 -3.91
N ILE A 130 -17.50 14.09 -2.94
CA ILE A 130 -17.93 12.71 -2.61
C ILE A 130 -18.82 12.21 -3.75
N LEU A 131 -18.40 11.13 -4.40
CA LEU A 131 -19.20 10.48 -5.43
C LEU A 131 -20.35 9.68 -4.79
N LEU A 132 -21.59 10.10 -5.05
CA LEU A 132 -22.79 9.41 -4.57
C LEU A 132 -23.49 8.70 -5.73
N LEU A 133 -23.47 7.36 -5.70
CA LEU A 133 -24.14 6.54 -6.70
C LEU A 133 -25.57 6.22 -6.26
N VAL A 134 -26.55 7.01 -6.67
CA VAL A 134 -27.97 6.78 -6.35
C VAL A 134 -28.68 6.08 -7.51
N SER A 135 -29.55 5.10 -7.21
CA SER A 135 -30.49 4.54 -8.19
C SER A 135 -31.70 3.97 -7.47
N GLU A 136 -32.88 4.13 -8.05
CA GLU A 136 -34.12 3.54 -7.55
C GLU A 136 -34.14 2.02 -7.77
N GLU A 137 -33.56 1.56 -8.89
CA GLU A 137 -33.50 0.15 -9.27
C GLU A 137 -32.29 -0.58 -8.68
N ARG A 138 -32.43 -1.90 -8.49
CA ARG A 138 -31.33 -2.81 -8.12
C ARG A 138 -30.51 -3.19 -9.36
N ASN A 139 -29.28 -3.68 -9.16
CA ASN A 139 -28.37 -4.16 -10.22
C ASN A 139 -27.88 -3.10 -11.23
N THR A 140 -27.76 -1.84 -10.81
CA THR A 140 -27.33 -0.73 -11.67
C THR A 140 -25.81 -0.60 -11.86
N GLY A 141 -25.03 -1.62 -11.49
CA GLY A 141 -23.57 -1.64 -11.69
C GLY A 141 -22.72 -1.04 -10.56
N LYS A 142 -23.31 -0.59 -9.44
CA LYS A 142 -22.60 0.01 -8.29
C LYS A 142 -21.53 -0.93 -7.70
N THR A 143 -21.95 -2.10 -7.22
CA THR A 143 -21.36 -3.41 -7.51
C THR A 143 -19.97 -3.41 -8.18
N THR A 144 -20.08 -3.52 -9.49
CA THR A 144 -18.98 -3.60 -10.45
C THR A 144 -18.08 -2.38 -10.40
N PHE A 145 -18.63 -1.18 -10.24
CA PHE A 145 -17.83 0.04 -10.15
C PHE A 145 -16.95 0.08 -8.88
N LEU A 146 -17.49 -0.29 -7.72
CA LEU A 146 -16.69 -0.38 -6.49
C LEU A 146 -15.60 -1.45 -6.60
N ASN A 147 -15.90 -2.58 -7.25
CA ASN A 147 -14.90 -3.61 -7.51
C ASN A 147 -13.83 -3.13 -8.50
N PHE A 148 -14.21 -2.32 -9.50
CA PHE A 148 -13.26 -1.68 -10.41
C PHE A 148 -12.35 -0.70 -9.66
N LEU A 149 -12.86 0.12 -8.75
CA LEU A 149 -12.04 0.99 -7.92
C LEU A 149 -11.05 0.20 -7.06
N LYS A 150 -11.47 -0.91 -6.45
CA LYS A 150 -10.58 -1.82 -5.69
C LYS A 150 -9.53 -2.51 -6.56
N ALA A 151 -9.78 -2.65 -7.86
CA ALA A 151 -8.80 -3.21 -8.79
C ALA A 151 -7.79 -2.14 -9.23
N LEU A 152 -8.20 -0.86 -9.23
CA LEU A 152 -7.37 0.28 -9.62
C LEU A 152 -6.46 0.79 -8.49
N PHE A 153 -6.89 0.68 -7.23
CA PHE A 153 -6.18 1.15 -6.03
C PHE A 153 -5.92 0.02 -5.04
#